data_AF-A0A5K8A2C7-F1
#
_entry.id   AF-A0A5K8A2C7-F1
#
_cell.length_a   1.000
_cell.length_b   1.000
_cell.length_c   1.000
_cell.angle_alpha   90.00
_cell.angle_beta   90.00
_cell.angle_gamma   90.00
#
_symmetry.space_group_name_H-M   'P 1'
#
loop_
_entity.id
_entity.type
_entity.pdbx_description
1 polymer ?
#
loop_
_entity_poly.entity_id
_entity_poly.type
_entity_poly.pdbx_seq_one_letter_code
_entity_poly.pdbx_strand_id
1 'polypeptide(L)' 'MGTVVNIVEVEIRDDGGNALLQGEKGEICVCGPNITKGYLNHPEETRDAFWGDWYRTGDIGIFDEEGYLFILWIT' A
#
# COMPACT_ATOMS: atom_id res chain seq x y z
N MET A 1 -8.56 25.95 -3.41
CA MET A 1 -8.90 24.91 -4.39
C MET A 1 -7.59 24.24 -4.78
N GLY A 2 -7.20 23.18 -4.07
CA GLY A 2 -5.93 22.47 -4.28
C GLY A 2 -6.10 21.37 -5.34
N THR A 3 -5.07 21.14 -6.16
CA THR A 3 -5.06 20.06 -7.16
C THR A 3 -4.52 18.78 -6.51
N VAL A 4 -5.01 17.64 -6.98
CA VAL A 4 -4.61 16.29 -6.56
C VAL A 4 -3.09 16.14 -6.58
N VAL A 5 -2.50 15.69 -5.48
CA VAL A 5 -1.10 15.25 -5.44
C VAL A 5 -1.02 13.88 -6.12
N ASN A 6 -0.93 13.92 -7.45
CA ASN A 6 -0.94 12.78 -8.37
C ASN A 6 0.45 12.11 -8.44
N ILE A 7 0.99 11.71 -7.29
CA ILE A 7 2.31 11.07 -7.19
C ILE A 7 2.33 9.82 -6.32
N VAL A 8 1.24 9.50 -5.62
CA VAL A 8 1.14 8.28 -4.81
C VAL A 8 0.07 7.37 -5.42
N GLU A 9 0.47 6.16 -5.72
CA GLU A 9 -0.39 5.07 -6.18
C GLU A 9 -0.73 4.16 -4.99
N VAL A 10 -1.92 3.57 -5.00
CA VAL A 10 -2.42 2.68 -3.95
C VAL A 10 -2.98 1.41 -4.58
N GLU A 11 -2.54 0.26 -4.07
CA GLU A 11 -3.01 -1.06 -4.49
C GLU A 11 -3.40 -1.90 -3.25
N ILE A 12 -4.29 -2.86 -3.45
CA ILE A 12 -4.54 -3.93 -2.49
C ILE A 12 -3.75 -5.15 -2.95
N ARG A 13 -2.93 -5.75 -2.07
CA ARG A 13 -2.09 -6.91 -2.40
C ARG A 13 -2.32 -8.09 -1.47
N ASP A 14 -2.10 -9.30 -1.99
CA ASP A 14 -2.09 -10.54 -1.21
C ASP A 14 -0.75 -10.75 -0.47
N ASP A 15 -0.67 -11.79 0.37
CA ASP A 15 0.56 -12.16 1.09
C ASP A 15 1.74 -12.53 0.16
N GLY A 16 1.47 -12.82 -1.11
CA GLY A 16 2.47 -13.07 -2.15
C GLY A 16 2.96 -11.78 -2.83
N GLY A 17 2.40 -10.62 -2.47
CA GLY A 17 2.70 -9.33 -3.08
C GLY A 17 2.04 -9.12 -4.45
N ASN A 18 1.05 -9.93 -4.83
CA ASN A 18 0.30 -9.74 -6.08
C ASN A 18 -0.84 -8.74 -5.88
N ALA A 19 -1.04 -7.85 -6.85
CA ALA A 19 -2.18 -6.94 -6.85
C ALA A 19 -3.50 -7.72 -7.01
N LEU A 20 -4.46 -7.40 -6.14
CA LEU A 20 -5.79 -7.97 -6.12
C LEU A 20 -6.77 -7.09 -6.92
N LEU A 21 -7.88 -7.68 -7.35
CA LEU A 21 -8.93 -6.96 -8.05
C LEU A 21 -9.76 -6.11 -7.08
N GLN A 22 -10.48 -5.14 -7.63
CA GLN A 22 -11.45 -4.34 -6.90
C GLN A 22 -12.49 -5.24 -6.23
N GLY A 23 -12.87 -4.92 -4.98
CA GLY A 23 -13.75 -5.75 -4.17
C GLY A 23 -13.07 -6.90 -3.42
N GLU A 24 -11.78 -7.15 -3.63
CA GLU A 24 -11.01 -8.13 -2.86
C GLU A 24 -10.32 -7.47 -1.66
N LYS A 25 -10.16 -8.25 -0.57
CA LYS A 25 -9.52 -7.78 0.66
C LYS A 25 -8.06 -8.21 0.67
N GLY A 26 -7.19 -7.30 1.07
CA GLY A 26 -5.75 -7.57 1.22
C GLY A 26 -5.04 -6.41 1.89
N GLU A 27 -3.72 -6.47 1.92
CA GLU A 27 -2.89 -5.42 2.50
C GLU A 27 -2.87 -4.18 1.61
N ILE A 28 -3.09 -3.01 2.20
CA ILE A 28 -2.97 -1.72 1.54
C ILE A 28 -1.50 -1.44 1.29
N CYS A 29 -1.15 -1.22 0.02
CA CYS A 29 0.19 -0.92 -0.41
C CYS A 29 0.24 0.43 -1.11
N VAL A 30 1.32 1.17 -0.86
CA VAL A 30 1.50 2.50 -1.43
C VAL A 30 2.85 2.61 -2.14
N CYS A 31 2.86 3.24 -3.31
CA CYS A 31 4.07 3.52 -4.09
C CYS A 31 4.10 5.00 -4.47
N GLY A 32 5.26 5.64 -4.41
CA GLY A 32 5.41 7.03 -4.82
C GLY A 32 6.70 7.70 -4.33
N PRO A 33 7.06 8.87 -4.86
CA PRO A 33 8.33 9.53 -4.55
C PRO A 33 8.40 10.09 -3.12
N ASN A 34 7.25 10.19 -2.44
CA ASN A 34 7.15 10.62 -1.04
C ASN A 34 7.13 9.46 -0.05
N ILE A 35 7.16 8.20 -0.50
CA ILE A 35 7.21 7.05 0.39
C ILE A 35 8.62 6.95 0.99
N THR A 36 8.68 6.51 2.26
CA THR A 36 9.94 6.33 2.97
C THR A 36 10.90 5.43 2.18
N LYS A 37 12.21 5.62 2.34
CA LYS A 37 13.21 4.69 1.77
C LYS A 37 13.44 3.46 2.66
N GLY A 38 12.69 3.36 3.76
CA GLY A 38 12.84 2.32 4.77
C GLY A 38 13.18 2.87 6.15
N TYR A 39 13.58 1.95 7.02
CA TYR A 39 13.93 2.22 8.41
C TYR A 39 15.44 2.47 8.54
N LEU A 40 15.80 3.54 9.25
CA LEU A 40 17.19 3.96 9.42
C LEU A 40 18.00 2.88 10.16
N ASN A 41 19.08 2.38 9.55
CA ASN A 41 19.94 1.30 10.07
C ASN A 41 19.27 -0.08 10.21
N HIS A 42 18.08 -0.27 9.63
CA HIS A 42 17.33 -1.53 9.67
C HIS A 42 17.06 -2.04 8.25
N PRO A 43 18.10 -2.54 7.54
CA PRO A 43 17.99 -2.91 6.12
C PRO A 43 17.17 -4.19 5.88
N GLU A 44 17.08 -5.08 6.86
CA GLU A 44 16.25 -6.30 6.77
C GLU A 44 14.76 -5.95 6.90
N GLU A 45 14.39 -5.20 7.93
CA GLU A 45 13.02 -4.70 8.11
C GLU A 45 12.60 -3.78 6.95
N THR A 46 13.53 -2.99 6.41
CA THR A 46 13.30 -2.22 5.18
C THR A 46 13.01 -3.11 3.98
N ARG A 47 13.63 -4.28 3.87
CA ARG A 47 13.34 -5.20 2.75
C ARG A 47 11.98 -5.86 2.94
N ASP A 48 11.66 -6.26 4.16
CA ASP A 48 10.42 -6.98 4.48
C ASP A 48 9.17 -6.07 4.42
N ALA A 49 9.36 -4.77 4.63
CA ALA A 49 8.32 -3.74 4.53
C ALA A 49 7.97 -3.36 3.08
N PHE A 50 8.60 -3.97 2.07
CA PHE A 50 8.37 -3.63 0.67
C PHE A 50 8.15 -4.85 -0.22
N TRP A 51 7.20 -4.73 -1.13
CA TRP A 51 7.07 -5.59 -2.31
C TRP A 51 7.55 -4.84 -3.55
N GLY A 52 8.85 -4.94 -3.83
CA GLY A 52 9.49 -4.13 -4.87
C GLY A 52 9.47 -2.65 -4.47
N ASP A 53 8.80 -1.81 -5.25
CA ASP A 53 8.64 -0.37 -4.96
C ASP A 53 7.42 -0.06 -4.07
N TRP A 54 6.62 -1.08 -3.73
CA TRP A 54 5.39 -0.93 -2.95
C TRP A 54 5.66 -1.09 -1.47
N TYR A 55 5.40 -0.04 -0.69
CA TYR A 55 5.47 -0.08 0.76
C TYR A 55 4.22 -0.71 1.36
N ARG A 56 4.44 -1.65 2.27
CA ARG A 56 3.45 -2.41 3.02
C ARG A 56 3.03 -1.61 4.26
N THR A 57 1.76 -1.19 4.35
CA THR A 57 1.33 -0.36 5.49
C THR A 57 0.98 -1.15 6.74
N GLY A 58 0.75 -2.47 6.61
CA GLY A 58 0.18 -3.32 7.66
C GLY A 58 -1.33 -3.17 7.82
N ASP A 59 -1.98 -2.30 7.04
CA ASP A 59 -3.44 -2.14 7.09
C ASP A 59 -4.11 -3.05 6.06
N ILE A 60 -5.18 -3.72 6.46
CA ILE A 60 -6.05 -4.46 5.54
C ILE A 60 -7.17 -3.57 5.04
N GLY A 61 -7.32 -3.53 3.72
CA GLY A 61 -8.31 -2.71 3.04
C GLY A 61 -9.00 -3.38 1.87
N ILE A 62 -9.93 -2.65 1.28
CA ILE A 62 -10.73 -3.05 0.12
C ILE A 62 -11.12 -1.79 -0.65
N PHE A 63 -11.13 -1.87 -1.98
CA PHE A 63 -11.79 -0.89 -2.82
C PHE A 63 -13.24 -1.31 -3.07
N ASP A 64 -14.20 -0.42 -2.83
CA ASP A 64 -15.59 -0.62 -3.27
C ASP A 64 -15.71 -0.43 -4.80
N GLU A 65 -16.90 -0.65 -5.36
CA GLU A 65 -17.18 -0.53 -6.80
C GLU A 65 -17.02 0.90 -7.35
N GLU A 66 -17.09 1.92 -6.48
CA GLU A 66 -16.94 3.34 -6.83
C GLU A 66 -15.47 3.79 -6.75
N GLY A 67 -14.57 2.93 -6.28
CA GLY A 67 -13.13 3.18 -6.17
C GLY A 67 -12.73 3.84 -4.86
N TYR A 68 -13.60 3.85 -3.85
CA TYR A 68 -13.26 4.30 -2.51
C TYR A 68 -12.53 3.21 -1.73
N LEU A 69 -11.41 3.59 -1.10
CA LEU A 69 -10.64 2.73 -0.21
C LEU A 69 -11.27 2.72 1.19
N PHE A 70 -11.58 1.54 1.70
CA PHE A 70 -11.98 1.33 3.09
C PHE A 70 -10.89 0.59 3.85
N ILE A 71 -10.48 1.16 4.97
CA ILE A 71 -9.60 0.49 5.93
C ILE A 71 -10.48 -0.37 6.84
N LEU A 72 -10.15 -1.65 6.97
CA LEU A 72 -10.92 -2.62 7.75
C LEU A 72 -10.26 -2.86 9.12
N TRP A 73 -9.00 -3.28 9.16
CA TRP A 73 -8.23 -3.52 10.38
C TRP A 73 -6.71 -3.47 10.13
N ILE A 74 -5.92 -3.54 11.19
CA ILE A 74 -4.44 -3.50 11.17
C ILE A 74 -3.92 -4.91 11.51
N THR A 75 -2.85 -5.36 10.85
CA THR A 75 -2.21 -6.66 11.09
C THR A 75 -1.04 -6.61 12.06
#